data_AF-A0AAJ6NY60-F1
#
_entry.id   AF-A0AAJ6NY60-F1
#
_cell.length_a   1.000
_cell.length_b   1.000
_cell.length_c   1.000
_cell.angle_alpha   90.00
_cell.angle_beta   90.00
_cell.angle_gamma   90.00
#
_symmetry.space_group_name_H-M   'P 1'
#
loop_
_entity.id
_entity.type
_entity.pdbx_description
1 polymer ?
#
loop_
_entity_poly.entity_id
_entity_poly.type
_entity_poly.pdbx_seq_one_letter_code
_entity_poly.pdbx_strand_id
1 'polypeptide(L)'
;MDSVASLQSFSDAINATTRPFSGSTAPGSAINFATPRFFDNDFDGTRLVMDVSGDGVQNVGANTAAARDNALASGINAINGLVIGGGTGLFNFYDNNVKGGTDAFVLSANSFEDFANTVEQKIRIEVSNPPEVPQGVPEPTPLIGLLGLGVFGVTTKLKQSQKQSVKC
;
A
#
# COMPACT_ATOMS: atom_id res chain seq x y z
N MET A 1 -12.44 -11.50 -6.00
CA MET A 1 -12.54 -12.63 -6.94
C MET A 1 -12.69 -13.89 -6.11
N ASP A 2 -13.85 -14.53 -6.18
CA ASP A 2 -14.30 -15.53 -5.22
C ASP A 2 -14.84 -16.81 -5.87
N SER A 3 -14.79 -16.88 -7.20
CA SER A 3 -15.26 -18.04 -7.96
C SER A 3 -14.40 -18.30 -9.20
N VAL A 4 -14.40 -19.56 -9.65
CA VAL A 4 -13.75 -19.97 -10.91
C VAL A 4 -14.25 -19.13 -12.08
N ALA A 5 -15.57 -18.88 -12.14
CA ALA A 5 -16.15 -18.04 -13.17
C ALA A 5 -15.58 -16.60 -13.14
N SER A 6 -15.49 -15.99 -11.96
CA SER A 6 -14.93 -14.64 -11.82
C SER A 6 -13.44 -14.56 -12.23
N LEU A 7 -12.66 -15.61 -11.94
CA LEU A 7 -11.26 -15.71 -12.35
C LEU A 7 -11.14 -15.90 -13.87
N GLN A 8 -12.01 -16.71 -14.47
CA GLN A 8 -12.05 -16.91 -15.92
C GLN A 8 -12.36 -15.60 -16.64
N SER A 9 -13.38 -14.87 -16.17
CA SER A 9 -13.74 -13.56 -16.75
C SER A 9 -12.61 -12.54 -16.64
N PHE A 10 -11.88 -12.54 -15.54
CA PHE A 10 -10.69 -11.70 -15.39
C PHE A 10 -9.58 -12.08 -16.37
N SER A 11 -9.30 -13.38 -16.52
CA SER A 11 -8.34 -13.88 -17.50
C SER A 11 -8.73 -13.47 -18.92
N ASP A 12 -10.01 -13.59 -19.28
CA ASP A 12 -10.51 -13.20 -20.59
C ASP A 12 -10.39 -11.70 -20.83
N ALA A 13 -10.65 -10.88 -19.80
CA ALA A 13 -10.47 -9.43 -19.85
C ALA A 13 -9.00 -9.05 -20.10
N ILE A 14 -8.04 -9.73 -19.46
CA ILE A 14 -6.61 -9.55 -19.72
C ILE A 14 -6.28 -9.95 -21.16
N ASN A 15 -6.73 -11.12 -21.61
CA ASN A 15 -6.47 -11.63 -22.97
C ASN A 15 -7.02 -10.71 -24.07
N ALA A 16 -8.10 -9.97 -23.78
CA ALA A 16 -8.70 -9.01 -24.70
C ALA A 16 -7.92 -7.69 -24.80
N THR A 17 -6.92 -7.45 -23.95
CA THR A 17 -6.12 -6.21 -24.01
C THR A 17 -5.20 -6.21 -25.24
N THR A 18 -5.15 -5.06 -25.93
CA THR A 18 -4.20 -4.86 -27.04
C THR A 18 -3.02 -4.03 -26.57
N ARG A 19 -1.80 -4.42 -26.95
CA ARG A 19 -0.61 -3.63 -26.68
C ARG A 19 -0.66 -2.31 -27.47
N PRO A 20 -0.70 -1.14 -26.81
CA PRO A 20 -0.90 0.13 -27.51
C PRO A 20 0.37 0.71 -28.14
N PHE A 21 1.56 0.32 -27.67
CA PHE A 21 2.85 0.88 -28.11
C PHE A 21 3.93 -0.21 -28.22
N SER A 22 4.99 0.06 -28.99
CA SER A 22 6.18 -0.79 -29.08
C SER A 22 7.47 0.03 -29.08
N GLY A 23 8.59 -0.59 -28.69
CA GLY A 23 9.93 0.03 -28.69
C GLY A 23 10.23 1.06 -27.59
N SER A 24 9.23 1.46 -26.80
CA SER A 24 9.37 2.40 -25.70
C SER A 24 9.12 1.73 -24.35
N THR A 25 9.94 2.06 -23.35
CA THR A 25 9.85 1.56 -21.98
C THR A 25 9.91 2.72 -21.01
N ALA A 26 8.80 2.97 -20.31
CA ALA A 26 8.58 4.17 -19.48
C ALA A 26 8.09 3.84 -18.06
N PRO A 27 8.82 3.03 -17.26
CA PRO A 27 8.35 2.56 -15.96
C PRO A 27 8.06 3.71 -14.98
N GLY A 28 8.86 4.78 -14.98
CA GLY A 28 8.56 5.96 -14.15
C GLY A 28 7.22 6.62 -14.49
N SER A 29 6.85 6.73 -15.77
CA SER A 29 5.54 7.25 -16.17
C SER A 29 4.41 6.30 -15.74
N ALA A 30 4.63 4.98 -15.81
CA ALA A 30 3.65 3.99 -15.35
C ALA A 30 3.43 4.06 -13.84
N ILE A 31 4.50 4.20 -13.04
CA ILE A 31 4.43 4.36 -11.58
C ILE A 31 3.62 5.61 -11.22
N ASN A 32 3.94 6.75 -11.85
CA ASN A 32 3.20 8.00 -11.61
C ASN A 32 1.71 7.87 -11.97
N PHE A 33 1.40 7.17 -13.06
CA PHE A 33 0.02 6.93 -13.47
C PHE A 33 -0.73 6.01 -12.50
N ALA A 34 -0.06 4.96 -11.99
CA ALA A 34 -0.68 3.99 -11.09
C ALA A 34 -0.88 4.55 -9.67
N THR A 35 0.05 5.37 -9.18
CA THR A 35 0.05 5.89 -7.80
C THR A 35 -1.30 6.46 -7.32
N PRO A 36 -1.95 7.42 -8.00
CA PRO A 36 -3.23 7.96 -7.52
C PRO A 36 -4.35 6.91 -7.44
N ARG A 37 -4.29 5.84 -8.24
CA ARG A 37 -5.31 4.78 -8.25
C ARG A 37 -5.30 3.92 -6.99
N PHE A 38 -4.23 3.95 -6.19
CA PHE A 38 -4.23 3.31 -4.87
C PHE A 38 -5.12 4.03 -3.87
N PHE A 39 -5.36 5.33 -4.07
CA PHE A 39 -6.10 6.18 -3.14
C PHE A 39 -7.46 6.64 -3.68
N ASP A 40 -7.67 6.52 -4.99
CA ASP A 40 -8.90 6.84 -5.71
C ASP A 40 -9.61 5.55 -6.17
N ASN A 41 -9.93 4.69 -5.21
CA ASN A 41 -10.71 3.46 -5.42
C ASN A 41 -11.56 3.13 -4.17
N ASP A 42 -12.44 2.14 -4.28
CA ASP A 42 -13.40 1.77 -3.22
C ASP A 42 -12.84 0.80 -2.16
N PHE A 43 -11.52 0.64 -2.05
CA PHE A 43 -10.86 -0.33 -1.18
C PHE A 43 -9.87 0.32 -0.21
N ASP A 44 -10.02 0.00 1.08
CA ASP A 44 -9.03 0.31 2.11
C ASP A 44 -8.06 -0.86 2.29
N GLY A 45 -6.76 -0.60 2.05
CA GLY A 45 -5.69 -1.58 2.22
C GLY A 45 -4.77 -1.22 3.38
N THR A 46 -4.51 -2.17 4.28
CA THR A 46 -3.46 -2.02 5.32
C THR A 46 -2.04 -2.10 4.76
N ARG A 47 -1.90 -2.64 3.54
CA ARG A 47 -0.65 -2.77 2.80
C ARG A 47 -0.90 -2.48 1.32
N LEU A 48 -0.29 -1.41 0.81
CA LEU A 48 -0.35 -0.93 -0.57
C LEU A 48 0.94 -1.33 -1.29
N VAL A 49 0.83 -2.25 -2.26
CA VAL A 49 1.97 -2.79 -3.00
C VAL A 49 1.77 -2.56 -4.48
N MET A 50 2.78 -2.02 -5.15
CA MET A 50 2.81 -1.87 -6.60
C MET A 50 3.77 -2.88 -7.21
N ASP A 51 3.30 -3.62 -8.21
CA ASP A 51 4.13 -4.55 -8.96
C ASP A 51 4.41 -4.02 -10.36
N VAL A 52 5.70 -3.88 -10.67
CA VAL A 52 6.16 -3.39 -11.96
C VAL A 52 6.89 -4.52 -12.68
N SER A 53 6.31 -4.98 -13.80
CA SER A 53 6.92 -5.98 -14.67
C SER A 53 7.36 -5.38 -16.00
N GLY A 54 8.45 -5.88 -16.58
CA GLY A 54 8.88 -5.45 -17.91
C GLY A 54 10.20 -6.04 -18.40
N ASP A 55 10.51 -5.76 -19.67
CA ASP A 55 11.57 -6.37 -20.48
C ASP A 55 12.63 -5.37 -20.95
N GLY A 56 12.60 -4.14 -20.45
CA GLY A 56 13.53 -3.09 -20.84
C GLY A 56 13.80 -2.05 -19.75
N VAL A 57 14.90 -1.32 -19.91
CA VAL A 57 15.24 -0.18 -19.06
C VAL A 57 14.49 1.07 -19.52
N GLN A 58 14.38 2.07 -18.64
CA GLN A 58 13.80 3.36 -19.03
C GLN A 58 14.55 3.95 -20.22
N ASN A 59 13.80 4.27 -21.29
CA ASN A 59 14.34 5.00 -22.45
C ASN A 59 13.51 6.23 -22.83
N VAL A 60 12.30 6.38 -22.27
CA VAL A 60 11.44 7.55 -22.43
C VAL A 60 10.68 7.83 -21.13
N GLY A 61 10.00 8.98 -21.07
CA GLY A 61 9.10 9.33 -19.96
C GLY A 61 9.80 9.78 -18.68
N ALA A 62 9.06 9.75 -17.58
CA ALA A 62 9.52 10.24 -16.28
C ALA A 62 10.66 9.39 -15.71
N ASN A 63 11.58 10.02 -14.96
CA ASN A 63 12.66 9.33 -14.25
C ASN A 63 12.09 8.28 -13.28
N THR A 64 12.55 7.04 -13.44
CA THR A 64 11.98 5.88 -12.74
C THR A 64 12.24 5.90 -11.24
N ALA A 65 13.48 6.22 -10.82
CA ALA A 65 13.83 6.31 -9.41
C ALA A 65 13.06 7.44 -8.70
N ALA A 66 12.94 8.61 -9.33
CA ALA A 66 12.18 9.71 -8.77
C ALA A 66 10.68 9.38 -8.64
N ALA A 67 10.10 8.71 -9.64
CA ALA A 67 8.71 8.24 -9.57
C ALA A 67 8.50 7.23 -8.44
N ARG A 68 9.41 6.26 -8.29
CA ARG A 68 9.42 5.31 -7.18
C ARG A 68 9.45 6.03 -5.83
N ASP A 69 10.39 6.95 -5.64
CA ASP A 69 10.58 7.65 -4.37
C ASP A 69 9.34 8.48 -4.00
N ASN A 70 8.74 9.17 -4.98
CA ASN A 70 7.51 9.92 -4.78
C ASN A 70 6.31 9.00 -4.45
N ALA A 71 6.20 7.86 -5.11
CA ALA A 71 5.14 6.88 -4.85
C ALA A 71 5.24 6.32 -3.42
N LEU A 72 6.45 5.97 -2.97
CA LEU A 72 6.67 5.53 -1.58
C LEU A 72 6.35 6.66 -0.58
N ALA A 73 6.76 7.89 -0.87
CA ALA A 73 6.45 9.05 -0.04
C ALA A 73 4.94 9.36 0.04
N SER A 74 4.16 8.93 -0.95
CA SER A 74 2.69 9.08 -0.95
C SER A 74 1.95 8.05 -0.09
N GLY A 75 2.65 7.06 0.46
CA GLY A 75 2.08 6.03 1.34
C GLY A 75 2.00 4.63 0.72
N ILE A 76 2.51 4.42 -0.50
CA ILE A 76 2.71 3.06 -1.03
C ILE A 76 3.81 2.37 -0.20
N ASN A 77 3.55 1.16 0.30
CA ASN A 77 4.45 0.47 1.22
C ASN A 77 5.64 -0.20 0.51
N ALA A 78 5.41 -0.74 -0.69
CA ALA A 78 6.42 -1.44 -1.47
C ALA A 78 6.17 -1.33 -2.97
N ILE A 79 7.26 -1.32 -3.74
CA ILE A 79 7.25 -1.42 -5.18
C ILE A 79 8.17 -2.58 -5.57
N ASN A 80 7.60 -3.66 -6.11
CA ASN A 80 8.33 -4.85 -6.51
C ASN A 80 8.65 -4.83 -8.01
N GLY A 81 9.73 -5.52 -8.38
CA GLY A 81 10.13 -5.72 -9.77
C GLY A 81 9.94 -7.16 -10.26
N LEU A 82 9.41 -7.33 -11.46
CA LEU A 82 9.47 -8.58 -12.21
C LEU A 82 10.12 -8.33 -13.57
N VAL A 83 11.37 -8.76 -13.70
CA VAL A 83 12.13 -8.64 -14.94
C VAL A 83 11.81 -9.81 -15.86
N ILE A 84 11.59 -9.52 -17.14
CA ILE A 84 11.35 -10.51 -18.19
C ILE A 84 12.49 -10.43 -19.20
N GLY A 85 13.38 -11.41 -19.18
CA GLY A 85 14.59 -11.43 -20.02
C GLY A 85 15.64 -10.39 -19.60
N GLY A 86 16.44 -9.91 -20.58
CA GLY A 86 17.36 -8.77 -20.39
C GLY A 86 18.60 -8.98 -19.51
N GLY A 87 18.72 -10.12 -18.83
CA GLY A 87 19.90 -10.51 -18.05
C GLY A 87 20.24 -9.55 -16.90
N THR A 88 21.47 -9.65 -16.39
CA THR A 88 21.91 -8.92 -15.18
C THR A 88 21.79 -7.40 -15.29
N GLY A 89 21.96 -6.82 -16.48
CA GLY A 89 21.85 -5.38 -16.67
C GLY A 89 20.43 -4.86 -16.40
N LEU A 90 19.42 -5.57 -16.91
CA LEU A 90 18.02 -5.23 -16.68
C LEU A 90 17.62 -5.47 -15.22
N PHE A 91 18.08 -6.59 -14.63
CA PHE A 91 17.91 -6.85 -13.20
C PHE A 91 18.44 -5.69 -12.35
N ASN A 92 19.68 -5.25 -12.59
CA ASN A 92 20.29 -4.15 -11.87
C ASN A 92 19.53 -2.83 -12.07
N PHE A 93 18.97 -2.60 -13.25
CA PHE A 93 18.12 -1.42 -13.46
C PHE A 93 16.88 -1.46 -12.56
N TYR A 94 16.16 -2.59 -12.50
CA TYR A 94 14.98 -2.74 -11.64
C TYR A 94 15.36 -2.65 -10.16
N ASP A 95 16.47 -3.27 -9.76
CA ASP A 95 16.94 -3.25 -8.38
C ASP A 95 17.25 -1.83 -7.89
N ASN A 96 17.86 -1.00 -8.75
CA ASN A 96 18.27 0.35 -8.39
C ASN A 96 17.18 1.41 -8.58
N ASN A 97 16.27 1.22 -9.55
CA ASN A 97 15.35 2.29 -9.98
C ASN A 97 13.87 1.98 -9.74
N VAL A 98 13.47 0.70 -9.66
CA VAL A 98 12.07 0.29 -9.52
C VAL A 98 11.80 -0.21 -8.11
N LYS A 99 12.63 -1.13 -7.60
CA LYS A 99 12.50 -1.69 -6.26
C LYS A 99 12.60 -0.60 -5.20
N GLY A 100 11.68 -0.61 -4.24
CA GLY A 100 11.79 0.19 -3.02
C GLY A 100 10.63 -0.04 -2.04
N GLY A 101 10.80 0.40 -0.80
CA GLY A 101 9.86 0.16 0.28
C GLY A 101 10.14 -1.12 1.06
N THR A 102 9.29 -1.41 2.05
CA THR A 102 9.50 -2.49 3.02
C THR A 102 9.23 -3.85 2.37
N ASP A 103 10.18 -4.78 2.54
CA ASP A 103 10.13 -6.15 1.98
C ASP A 103 9.98 -6.21 0.45
N ALA A 104 10.36 -5.13 -0.24
CA ALA A 104 10.33 -5.08 -1.69
C ALA A 104 11.43 -5.96 -2.31
N PHE A 105 11.11 -6.60 -3.43
CA PHE A 105 12.01 -7.53 -4.10
C PHE A 105 12.02 -7.35 -5.62
N VAL A 106 13.02 -7.96 -6.28
CA VAL A 106 13.06 -8.13 -7.74
C VAL A 106 13.21 -9.60 -8.06
N LEU A 107 12.33 -10.12 -8.92
CA LEU A 107 12.46 -11.45 -9.54
C LEU A 107 12.81 -11.32 -11.02
N SER A 108 13.41 -12.36 -11.58
CA SER A 108 13.76 -12.42 -13.01
C SER A 108 13.26 -13.71 -13.62
N ALA A 109 12.46 -13.59 -14.68
CA ALA A 109 12.07 -14.68 -15.56
C ALA A 109 12.90 -14.61 -16.84
N ASN A 110 13.82 -15.54 -17.04
CA ASN A 110 14.77 -15.48 -18.16
C ASN A 110 14.25 -16.15 -19.45
N SER A 111 13.13 -16.86 -19.36
CA SER A 111 12.44 -17.47 -20.49
C SER A 111 10.92 -17.40 -20.30
N PHE A 112 10.17 -17.68 -21.38
CA PHE A 112 8.70 -17.80 -21.32
C PHE A 112 8.24 -18.93 -20.39
N GLU A 113 9.01 -20.02 -20.31
CA GLU A 113 8.70 -21.16 -19.43
C GLU A 113 9.01 -20.82 -17.96
N ASP A 114 10.08 -20.05 -17.71
CA ASP A 114 10.39 -19.53 -16.37
C ASP A 114 9.35 -18.51 -15.88
N PHE A 115 8.68 -17.82 -16.81
CA PHE A 115 7.72 -16.77 -16.48
C PHE A 115 6.57 -17.28 -15.61
N ALA A 116 5.98 -18.42 -15.97
CA ALA A 116 4.87 -19.01 -15.21
C ALA A 116 5.28 -19.32 -13.76
N ASN A 117 6.42 -19.99 -13.58
CA ASN A 117 6.97 -20.32 -12.26
C ASN A 117 7.31 -19.07 -11.44
N THR A 118 7.85 -18.05 -12.10
CA THR A 118 8.26 -16.79 -11.44
C THR A 118 7.04 -15.98 -10.98
N VAL A 119 5.98 -15.92 -11.80
CA VAL A 119 4.72 -15.26 -11.43
C VAL A 119 4.06 -15.99 -10.27
N GLU A 120 4.04 -17.33 -10.27
CA GLU A 120 3.53 -18.11 -9.15
C GLU A 120 4.32 -17.82 -7.87
N GLN A 121 5.65 -17.82 -7.94
CA GLN A 121 6.52 -17.49 -6.81
C GLN A 121 6.25 -16.08 -6.28
N LYS A 122 6.08 -15.09 -7.18
CA LYS A 122 5.75 -13.72 -6.84
C LYS A 122 4.46 -13.65 -6.00
N ILE A 123 3.37 -14.25 -6.50
CA ILE A 123 2.08 -14.27 -5.81
C ILE A 123 2.20 -14.97 -4.45
N ARG A 124 2.95 -16.07 -4.37
CA ARG A 124 3.21 -16.76 -3.10
C ARG A 124 3.88 -15.83 -2.09
N ILE A 125 4.93 -15.12 -2.48
CA ILE A 125 5.65 -14.17 -1.59
C ILE A 125 4.71 -13.07 -1.09
N GLU A 126 3.86 -12.52 -1.96
CA GLU A 126 2.92 -11.45 -1.61
C GLU A 126 1.85 -11.90 -0.61
N VAL A 127 1.35 -13.14 -0.73
CA VAL A 127 0.30 -13.66 0.15
C VAL A 127 0.87 -14.20 1.46
N SER A 128 2.12 -14.69 1.47
CA SER A 128 2.73 -15.32 2.65
C SER A 128 3.38 -14.34 3.64
N ASN A 129 3.56 -13.07 3.26
CA ASN A 129 4.00 -11.99 4.15
C ASN A 129 2.85 -10.97 4.41
N PRO A 130 1.73 -11.37 5.05
CA PRO A 130 0.72 -10.42 5.46
C PRO A 130 1.29 -9.48 6.54
N PRO A 131 0.84 -8.21 6.61
CA PRO A 131 1.27 -7.31 7.68
C PRO A 131 1.00 -7.96 9.04
N GLU A 132 1.95 -7.85 9.99
CA GLU A 132 1.64 -8.11 11.39
C GLU A 132 0.47 -7.22 11.78
N VAL A 133 -0.71 -7.80 11.97
CA VAL A 133 -1.83 -7.09 12.59
C VAL A 133 -1.42 -6.86 14.05
N PRO A 134 -1.26 -5.60 14.51
CA PRO A 134 -0.95 -5.35 15.91
C PRO A 134 -2.05 -6.00 16.77
N GLN A 135 -1.69 -7.06 17.50
CA GLN A 135 -2.59 -7.76 18.42
C GLN A 135 -2.84 -6.84 19.62
N GLY A 136 -3.77 -5.89 19.49
CA GLY A 136 -3.94 -4.88 20.52
C GLY A 136 -5.03 -3.86 20.28
N VAL A 137 -6.09 -4.18 19.53
CA VAL A 137 -7.32 -3.40 19.61
C VAL A 137 -8.07 -3.91 20.86
N PRO A 138 -8.04 -3.20 22.01
CA PRO A 138 -8.92 -3.57 23.11
C PRO A 138 -10.35 -3.41 22.61
N GLU A 139 -11.16 -4.46 22.74
CA GLU A 139 -12.57 -4.36 22.38
C GLU A 139 -13.22 -3.19 23.15
N PRO A 140 -14.08 -2.39 22.51
CA PRO A 140 -14.80 -1.34 23.20
C PRO A 140 -15.63 -2.01 24.30
N THR A 141 -15.20 -1.80 25.55
CA THR A 141 -15.93 -2.32 26.70
C THR A 141 -17.34 -1.78 26.62
N PRO A 142 -18.40 -2.62 26.59
CA PRO A 142 -19.75 -2.12 26.46
C PRO A 142 -20.03 -1.24 27.67
N LEU A 143 -20.30 0.04 27.40
CA LEU A 143 -20.71 1.05 28.38
C LEU A 143 -22.14 0.75 28.87
N ILE A 144 -22.35 -0.44 29.46
CA ILE A 144 -23.53 -0.78 30.24
C ILE A 144 -23.28 -0.21 31.63
N GLY A 145 -23.61 1.07 31.83
CA GLY A 145 -23.42 1.69 33.13
C GLY A 145 -23.57 3.20 33.19
N LEU A 146 -24.54 3.82 32.52
CA LEU A 146 -24.96 5.17 32.89
C LEU A 146 -26.49 5.38 32.80
N LEU A 147 -27.23 4.46 33.43
CA LEU A 147 -28.62 4.67 33.81
C LEU A 147 -28.68 4.62 35.33
N GLY A 148 -28.63 5.79 35.96
CA GLY A 148 -28.75 5.95 37.40
C GLY A 148 -29.23 7.36 37.74
N LEU A 149 -30.53 7.47 38.01
CA LEU A 149 -31.25 8.66 38.44
C LEU A 149 -30.63 9.34 39.67
N GLY A 150 -30.76 10.67 39.74
CA GLY A 150 -30.49 11.45 40.94
C GLY A 150 -30.93 12.91 40.84
N VAL A 151 -32.24 13.15 40.76
CA VAL A 151 -32.85 14.47 41.04
C VAL A 151 -32.89 14.64 42.56
N PHE A 152 -32.40 15.76 43.12
CA PHE A 152 -33.03 16.55 44.20
C PHE A 152 -32.07 17.67 44.66
N GLY A 153 -32.53 18.92 44.58
CA GLY A 153 -31.79 20.10 45.04
C GLY A 153 -31.89 20.32 46.56
N VAL A 154 -30.90 21.02 47.11
CA VAL A 154 -30.99 21.74 48.40
C VAL A 154 -30.23 23.07 48.29
N THR A 155 -30.72 24.03 49.06
CA THR A 155 -30.70 25.48 48.96
C THR A 155 -29.50 26.21 49.62
N THR A 156 -29.10 27.33 49.01
CA THR A 156 -28.75 28.66 49.58
C THR A 156 -27.71 28.88 50.70
N LYS A 157 -27.03 30.06 50.57
CA LYS A 157 -26.40 30.95 51.59
C LYS A 157 -25.00 30.51 52.09
N LEU A 158 -24.02 31.37 52.38
CA LEU A 158 -23.91 32.83 52.55
C LEU A 158 -22.44 33.26 52.41
N LYS A 159 -22.29 34.47 51.87
CA LYS A 159 -21.19 35.45 51.93
C LYS A 159 -20.43 35.48 53.27
N GLN A 160 -19.09 35.49 53.23
CA GLN A 160 -18.24 36.48 53.93
C GLN A 160 -16.75 36.28 53.61
N SER A 161 -16.23 37.17 52.75
CA SER A 161 -14.83 37.59 52.79
C SER A 161 -14.65 38.49 54.01
N GLN A 162 -13.56 38.31 54.76
CA GLN A 162 -12.71 39.35 55.35
C GLN A 162 -11.86 38.79 56.51
N LYS A 163 -10.63 39.32 56.58
CA LYS A 163 -9.67 39.38 57.70
C LYS A 163 -8.75 38.16 57.92
N GLN A 164 -7.44 38.29 58.17
CA GLN A 164 -6.57 39.46 58.35
C GLN A 164 -5.12 39.00 58.59
N SER A 165 -4.15 39.84 58.19
CA SER A 165 -2.73 39.90 58.63
C SER A 165 -1.85 38.68 58.30
N VAL A 166 -0.61 38.85 57.83
CA VAL A 166 0.50 39.47 58.56
C VAL A 166 1.42 40.27 57.62
N LYS A 167 1.71 41.51 58.02
CA LYS A 167 2.89 42.29 57.61
C LYS A 167 4.08 41.86 58.46
N CYS A 168 5.23 41.66 57.84
CA CYS A 168 6.50 42.27 58.23
C CYS A 168 7.11 42.85 56.94
#